data_AF-A0A024PB62-F1
#
_entry.id   AF-A0A024PB62-F1
#
_cell.length_a   1.000
_cell.length_b   1.000
_cell.length_c   1.000
_cell.angle_alpha   90.00
_cell.angle_beta   90.00
_cell.angle_gamma   90.00
#
_symmetry.space_group_name_H-M   'P 1'
#
loop_
_entity.id
_entity.type
_entity.pdbx_description
1 polymer ?
#
loop_
_entity_poly.entity_id
_entity_poly.type
_entity_poly.pdbx_seq_one_letter_code
_entity_poly.pdbx_strand_id
1 'polypeptide(L)'
;MKKLGFMMLPLLFLLTMLPGPISANGNTEEQSISQSEVKFENEFRRLWFDHVLWTSNYNTSATTAGAEDHKQVLSRLLKNQEDIGNTVKSIYGEDAGSKLADLLKEHIGMAGKIVDAAKNGKEDMVHQLNQECN
;
A
#
# COMPACT_ATOMS: atom_id res chain seq x y z
N MET A 1 -45.09 49.09 13.39
CA MET A 1 -43.67 49.25 13.01
C MET A 1 -42.82 49.27 14.27
N LYS A 2 -41.78 48.41 14.38
CA LYS A 2 -40.53 48.58 15.16
C LYS A 2 -40.70 48.84 16.69
N LYS A 3 -40.13 48.12 17.66
CA LYS A 3 -38.88 47.35 17.78
C LYS A 3 -38.90 46.61 19.14
N LEU A 4 -38.37 45.39 19.15
CA LEU A 4 -37.31 44.88 20.04
C LEU A 4 -37.36 45.23 21.54
N GLY A 5 -37.69 44.23 22.38
CA GLY A 5 -37.43 44.19 23.82
C GLY A 5 -36.88 42.82 24.19
N PHE A 6 -35.59 42.78 24.49
CA PHE A 6 -34.77 41.60 24.79
C PHE A 6 -35.01 41.10 26.23
N MET A 7 -34.72 39.81 26.42
CA MET A 7 -34.06 39.26 27.61
C MET A 7 -34.93 39.04 28.86
N MET A 8 -35.31 37.78 29.10
CA MET A 8 -35.23 37.12 30.41
C MET A 8 -35.60 35.64 30.24
N LEU A 9 -34.69 34.83 29.70
CA LEU A 9 -34.67 33.39 30.00
C LEU A 9 -33.30 32.81 29.68
N PRO A 10 -32.36 32.85 30.64
CA PRO A 10 -31.55 31.66 30.83
C PRO A 10 -31.27 31.47 32.33
N LEU A 11 -32.20 30.83 33.05
CA LEU A 11 -31.92 30.36 34.41
C LEU A 11 -32.45 28.95 34.66
N LEU A 12 -32.53 28.13 33.60
CA LEU A 12 -32.90 26.72 33.69
C LEU A 12 -31.91 25.82 32.94
N PHE A 13 -30.62 26.18 32.97
CA PHE A 13 -29.56 25.34 32.41
C PHE A 13 -28.37 25.10 33.36
N LEU A 14 -28.49 25.49 34.63
CA LEU A 14 -27.40 25.36 35.62
C LEU A 14 -27.66 24.32 36.72
N LEU A 15 -28.73 23.52 36.64
CA LEU A 15 -29.10 22.58 37.71
C LEU A 15 -29.19 21.12 37.26
N THR A 16 -28.18 20.63 36.53
CA THR A 16 -28.00 19.18 36.27
C THR A 16 -26.55 18.69 36.39
N MET A 17 -25.61 19.52 36.87
CA MET A 17 -24.22 19.09 37.10
C MET A 17 -24.03 18.64 38.56
N LEU A 18 -24.63 17.50 38.92
CA LEU A 18 -24.16 16.71 40.06
C LEU A 18 -22.97 15.87 39.57
N PRO A 19 -21.75 16.02 40.13
CA PRO A 19 -20.66 15.09 39.87
C PRO A 19 -20.99 13.77 40.58
N GLY A 20 -21.74 12.90 39.90
CA GLY A 20 -21.77 11.48 40.27
C GLY A 20 -20.37 10.90 40.04
N PRO A 21 -19.92 9.92 40.84
CA PRO A 21 -18.68 9.22 40.54
C PRO A 21 -18.86 8.51 39.20
N ILE A 22 -18.24 9.05 38.15
CA ILE A 22 -17.99 8.28 36.94
C ILE A 22 -16.92 7.26 37.35
N SER A 23 -17.35 6.08 37.78
CA SER A 23 -16.47 4.92 37.73
C SER A 23 -16.23 4.64 36.25
N ALA A 24 -15.14 5.20 35.72
CA ALA A 24 -14.56 4.70 34.48
C ALA A 24 -14.13 3.28 34.78
N ASN A 25 -14.98 2.31 34.44
CA ASN A 25 -14.60 0.91 34.45
C ASN A 25 -13.52 0.77 33.37
N GLY A 26 -12.25 0.82 33.78
CA GLY A 26 -11.06 0.76 32.93
C GLY A 26 -10.86 -0.63 32.32
N ASN A 27 -11.94 -1.29 31.92
CA ASN A 27 -11.96 -2.57 31.24
C ASN A 27 -12.08 -2.35 29.73
N THR A 28 -11.46 -1.28 29.21
CA THR A 28 -11.14 -1.26 27.79
C THR A 28 -10.06 -2.33 27.64
N GLU A 29 -10.41 -3.50 27.12
CA GLU A 29 -9.40 -4.40 26.55
C GLU A 29 -8.67 -3.58 25.48
N GLU A 30 -7.49 -3.08 25.83
CA GLU A 30 -6.63 -2.40 24.88
C GLU A 30 -6.24 -3.46 23.87
N GLN A 31 -6.82 -3.39 22.67
CA GLN A 31 -6.60 -4.36 21.60
C GLN A 31 -5.15 -4.23 21.14
N SER A 32 -4.25 -4.95 21.80
CA SER A 32 -2.82 -4.97 21.50
C SER A 32 -2.56 -5.80 20.23
N ILE A 33 -1.66 -5.31 19.38
CA ILE A 33 -1.25 -6.02 18.16
C ILE A 33 -0.47 -7.27 18.58
N SER A 34 -0.83 -8.43 18.04
CA SER A 34 -0.12 -9.69 18.31
C SER A 34 1.27 -9.71 17.66
N GLN A 35 2.17 -10.53 18.21
CA GLN A 35 3.50 -10.73 17.63
C GLN A 35 3.44 -11.27 16.19
N SER A 36 2.42 -12.08 15.85
CA SER A 36 2.18 -12.55 14.49
C SER A 36 1.80 -11.43 13.54
N GLU A 37 0.96 -10.48 13.97
CA GLU A 37 0.57 -9.32 13.16
C GLU A 37 1.77 -8.40 12.91
N VAL A 38 2.55 -8.08 13.95
CA VAL A 38 3.78 -7.27 13.80
C VAL A 38 4.78 -7.96 12.87
N LYS A 39 4.92 -9.29 12.97
CA LYS A 39 5.82 -10.05 12.08
C LYS A 39 5.35 -9.99 10.63
N PHE A 40 4.06 -10.21 10.39
CA PHE A 40 3.48 -10.11 9.05
C PHE A 40 3.65 -8.70 8.47
N GLU A 41 3.32 -7.66 9.24
CA GLU A 41 3.45 -6.26 8.81
C GLU A 41 4.89 -5.93 8.41
N ASN A 42 5.87 -6.33 9.24
CA ASN A 42 7.28 -6.06 8.95
C ASN A 42 7.78 -6.83 7.73
N GLU A 43 7.40 -8.09 7.57
CA GLU A 43 7.81 -8.88 6.40
C GLU A 43 7.17 -8.33 5.11
N PHE A 44 5.88 -8.00 5.15
CA PHE A 44 5.19 -7.43 4.00
C PHE A 44 5.78 -6.06 3.62
N ARG A 45 6.05 -5.20 4.61
CA ARG A 45 6.74 -3.93 4.42
C ARG A 45 8.10 -4.13 3.77
N ARG A 46 8.92 -5.06 4.28
CA ARG A 46 10.23 -5.40 3.72
C ARG A 46 10.12 -5.80 2.26
N LEU A 47 9.17 -6.67 1.92
CA LEU A 47 8.97 -7.14 0.55
C LEU A 47 8.53 -6.05 -0.43
N TRP A 48 7.74 -5.07 0.02
CA TRP A 48 7.42 -3.89 -0.79
C TRP A 48 8.60 -2.94 -0.97
N PHE A 49 9.43 -2.77 0.05
CA PHE A 49 10.70 -2.05 -0.11
C PHE A 49 11.63 -2.75 -1.10
N ASP A 50 11.75 -4.08 -1.00
CA ASP A 50 12.49 -4.90 -1.97
C ASP A 50 11.93 -4.70 -3.38
N HIS A 51 10.60 -4.67 -3.57
CA HIS A 51 9.97 -4.42 -4.87
C HIS A 51 10.43 -3.08 -5.49
N VAL A 52 10.38 -2.00 -4.72
CA VAL A 52 10.81 -0.67 -5.19
C VAL A 52 12.31 -0.67 -5.52
N LEU A 53 13.12 -1.26 -4.65
CA LEU A 53 14.57 -1.34 -4.85
C LEU A 53 14.91 -2.13 -6.12
N TRP A 54 14.35 -3.32 -6.29
CA TRP A 54 14.61 -4.17 -7.45
C TRP A 54 14.06 -3.57 -8.75
N THR A 55 12.96 -2.83 -8.70
CA THR A 55 12.43 -2.09 -9.86
C THR A 55 13.40 -0.98 -10.28
N SER A 56 13.89 -0.18 -9.32
CA SER A 56 14.91 0.85 -9.58
C SER A 56 16.20 0.26 -10.15
N ASN A 57 16.65 -0.87 -9.60
CA ASN A 57 17.83 -1.58 -10.08
C ASN A 57 17.62 -2.13 -11.48
N TYR A 58 16.45 -2.71 -11.77
CA TYR A 58 16.11 -3.21 -13.10
C TYR A 58 16.11 -2.08 -14.13
N ASN A 59 15.47 -0.95 -13.82
CA ASN A 59 15.47 0.21 -14.71
C ASN A 59 16.89 0.68 -15.00
N THR A 60 17.69 0.88 -13.95
CA THR A 60 19.09 1.33 -14.08
C THR A 60 19.91 0.36 -14.94
N SER A 61 19.82 -0.95 -14.65
CA SER A 61 20.54 -1.98 -15.38
C SER A 61 20.05 -2.10 -16.84
N ALA A 62 18.74 -2.02 -17.08
CA ALA A 62 18.16 -2.12 -18.41
C ALA A 62 18.51 -0.91 -19.29
N THR A 63 18.60 0.30 -18.73
CA THR A 63 18.83 1.54 -19.49
C THR A 63 20.30 1.96 -19.57
N THR A 64 21.18 1.42 -18.73
CA THR A 64 22.62 1.73 -18.78
C THR A 64 23.29 1.06 -19.98
N ALA A 65 24.02 1.84 -20.78
CA ALA A 65 24.74 1.31 -21.93
C ALA A 65 25.83 0.32 -21.50
N GLY A 66 25.85 -0.87 -22.10
CA GLY A 66 26.83 -1.92 -21.80
C GLY A 66 26.57 -2.75 -20.54
N ALA A 67 25.47 -2.52 -19.82
CA ALA A 67 25.09 -3.36 -18.68
C ALA A 67 24.55 -4.74 -19.14
N GLU A 68 25.12 -5.81 -18.58
CA GLU A 68 24.80 -7.20 -18.95
C GLU A 68 23.96 -7.93 -17.88
N ASP A 69 23.69 -7.27 -16.74
CA ASP A 69 23.07 -7.87 -15.57
C ASP A 69 21.53 -7.78 -15.54
N HIS A 70 20.90 -7.06 -16.48
CA HIS A 70 19.46 -6.77 -16.46
C HIS A 70 18.57 -8.01 -16.38
N LYS A 71 18.97 -9.12 -17.00
CA LYS A 71 18.23 -10.41 -16.89
C LYS A 71 18.28 -11.00 -15.50
N GLN A 72 19.43 -10.89 -14.82
CA GLN A 72 19.61 -11.39 -13.45
C GLN A 72 18.82 -10.53 -12.47
N VAL A 73 18.88 -9.21 -12.65
CA VAL A 73 18.10 -8.25 -11.86
C VAL A 73 16.59 -8.47 -12.04
N LEU A 74 16.14 -8.67 -13.30
CA LEU A 74 14.74 -9.01 -13.59
C LEU A 74 14.31 -10.31 -12.92
N SER A 75 15.15 -11.35 -12.96
CA SER A 75 14.84 -12.62 -12.28
C SER A 75 14.65 -12.43 -10.77
N ARG A 76 15.47 -11.59 -10.13
CA ARG A 76 15.31 -11.30 -8.70
C ARG A 76 14.04 -10.49 -8.42
N LEU A 77 13.72 -9.50 -9.27
CA LEU A 77 12.48 -8.73 -9.19
C LEU A 77 11.24 -9.63 -9.35
N LEU A 78 11.25 -10.56 -10.31
CA LEU A 78 10.16 -11.54 -10.47
C LEU A 78 10.04 -12.47 -9.26
N LYS A 79 11.17 -12.87 -8.66
CA LYS A 79 11.14 -13.66 -7.42
C LYS A 79 10.49 -12.92 -6.27
N ASN A 80 10.74 -11.60 -6.14
CA ASN A 80 10.08 -10.78 -5.13
C ASN A 80 8.54 -10.79 -5.27
N GLN A 81 7.98 -10.93 -6.48
CA GLN A 81 6.53 -11.02 -6.67
C GLN A 81 5.97 -12.34 -6.11
N GLU A 82 6.72 -13.44 -6.24
CA GLU A 82 6.39 -14.71 -5.58
C GLU A 82 6.47 -14.60 -4.07
N ASP A 83 7.50 -13.93 -3.55
CA ASP A 83 7.70 -13.75 -2.12
C ASP A 83 6.54 -12.94 -1.49
N ILE A 84 6.06 -11.89 -2.18
CA ILE A 84 4.87 -11.11 -1.80
C ILE A 84 3.63 -12.01 -1.79
N GLY A 85 3.35 -12.70 -2.90
CA GLY A 85 2.18 -13.58 -2.99
C GLY A 85 2.18 -14.67 -1.93
N ASN A 86 3.34 -15.30 -1.67
CA ASN A 86 3.48 -16.33 -0.65
C ASN A 86 3.22 -15.82 0.77
N THR A 87 3.64 -14.58 1.08
CA THR A 87 3.39 -13.96 2.39
C THR A 87 1.88 -13.75 2.62
N VAL A 88 1.16 -13.34 1.58
CA VAL A 88 -0.28 -13.07 1.60
C VAL A 88 -1.12 -14.34 1.77
N LYS A 89 -0.61 -15.52 1.38
CA LYS A 89 -1.32 -16.81 1.53
C LYS A 89 -1.74 -17.10 2.97
N SER A 90 -0.92 -16.70 3.94
CA SER A 90 -1.21 -16.92 5.37
C SER A 90 -2.45 -16.19 5.88
N ILE A 91 -2.88 -15.13 5.17
CA ILE A 91 -4.02 -14.28 5.54
C ILE A 91 -5.22 -14.51 4.61
N TYR A 92 -4.98 -14.66 3.30
CA TYR A 92 -6.03 -14.70 2.28
C TYR A 92 -6.17 -16.06 1.57
N GLY A 93 -5.37 -17.06 1.95
CA GLY A 93 -5.41 -18.39 1.37
C GLY A 93 -4.55 -18.56 0.12
N GLU A 94 -4.37 -19.82 -0.29
CA GLU A 94 -3.46 -20.24 -1.36
C GLU A 94 -3.81 -19.61 -2.71
N ASP A 95 -5.09 -19.62 -3.07
CA ASP A 95 -5.59 -19.13 -4.37
C ASP A 95 -5.36 -17.62 -4.51
N ALA A 96 -5.69 -16.85 -3.47
CA ALA A 96 -5.53 -15.39 -3.49
C ALA A 96 -4.04 -14.99 -3.56
N GLY A 97 -3.19 -15.63 -2.75
CA GLY A 97 -1.75 -15.35 -2.78
C GLY A 97 -1.08 -15.74 -4.10
N SER A 98 -1.50 -16.87 -4.69
CA SER A 98 -1.00 -17.30 -6.01
C SER A 98 -1.46 -16.35 -7.12
N LYS A 99 -2.75 -15.97 -7.10
CA LYS A 99 -3.28 -15.01 -8.08
C LYS A 99 -2.60 -13.64 -7.97
N LEU A 100 -2.29 -13.18 -6.76
CA LEU A 100 -1.54 -11.95 -6.54
C LEU A 100 -0.13 -12.04 -7.14
N ALA A 101 0.60 -13.14 -6.90
CA ALA A 101 1.92 -13.33 -7.49
C ALA A 101 1.89 -13.27 -9.02
N ASP A 102 0.88 -13.90 -9.64
CA ASP A 102 0.71 -13.89 -11.09
C ASP A 102 0.44 -12.48 -11.63
N LEU A 103 -0.50 -11.74 -11.02
CA LEU A 103 -0.81 -10.35 -11.40
C LEU A 103 0.41 -9.43 -11.27
N LEU A 104 1.20 -9.60 -10.21
CA LEU A 104 2.41 -8.81 -10.00
C LEU A 104 3.51 -9.15 -11.02
N LYS A 105 3.66 -10.44 -11.39
CA LYS A 105 4.58 -10.84 -12.47
C LYS A 105 4.15 -10.27 -13.81
N GLU A 106 2.85 -10.27 -14.10
CA GLU A 106 2.28 -9.67 -15.30
C GLU A 106 2.56 -8.16 -15.34
N HIS A 107 2.33 -7.46 -14.23
CA HIS A 107 2.65 -6.04 -14.05
C HIS A 107 4.13 -5.75 -14.35
N ILE A 108 5.07 -6.51 -13.77
CA ILE A 108 6.51 -6.36 -14.05
C ILE A 108 6.83 -6.65 -15.52
N GLY A 109 6.19 -7.64 -16.13
CA GLY A 109 6.34 -7.96 -17.55
C GLY A 109 5.92 -6.80 -18.46
N MET A 110 4.78 -6.17 -18.18
CA MET A 110 4.30 -4.99 -18.93
C MET A 110 5.21 -3.79 -18.72
N ALA A 111 5.60 -3.50 -17.48
CA ALA A 111 6.57 -2.43 -17.18
C ALA A 111 7.90 -2.64 -17.91
N GLY A 112 8.39 -3.89 -17.99
CA GLY A 112 9.59 -4.23 -18.75
C GLY A 112 9.49 -3.91 -20.24
N LYS A 113 8.32 -4.14 -20.87
CA LYS A 113 8.07 -3.76 -22.27
C LYS A 113 8.08 -2.24 -22.45
N ILE A 114 7.51 -1.49 -21.50
CA ILE A 114 7.51 -0.02 -21.53
C ILE A 114 8.95 0.51 -21.44
N VAL A 115 9.77 -0.03 -20.53
CA VAL A 115 11.18 0.36 -20.39
C VAL A 115 11.97 0.08 -21.67
N ASP A 116 11.77 -1.08 -22.30
CA ASP A 116 12.41 -1.40 -23.58
C ASP A 116 11.99 -0.44 -24.69
N ALA A 117 10.68 -0.17 -24.82
CA ALA A 117 10.17 0.78 -25.80
C ALA A 117 10.78 2.19 -25.61
N ALA A 118 10.79 2.69 -24.36
CA ALA A 118 11.33 3.99 -24.01
C ALA A 118 12.83 4.09 -24.29
N LYS A 119 13.62 3.08 -23.90
CA LYS A 119 15.07 3.02 -24.18
C LYS A 119 15.39 3.08 -25.66
N ASN A 120 14.52 2.51 -26.50
CA ASN A 120 14.69 2.49 -27.95
C ASN A 120 14.00 3.69 -28.66
N GLY A 121 13.50 4.69 -27.92
CA GLY A 121 12.87 5.89 -28.49
C GLY A 121 11.52 5.63 -29.18
N LYS A 122 10.81 4.56 -28.83
CA LYS A 122 9.53 4.17 -29.45
C LYS A 122 8.33 4.78 -28.72
N GLU A 123 8.16 6.10 -28.84
CA GLU A 123 7.14 6.87 -28.10
C GLU A 123 5.71 6.36 -28.31
N ASP A 124 5.31 6.06 -29.55
CA ASP A 124 3.97 5.51 -29.85
C ASP A 124 3.71 4.19 -29.11
N MET A 125 4.73 3.35 -29.01
CA MET A 125 4.63 2.06 -28.32
C MET A 125 4.60 2.23 -26.79
N VAL A 126 5.31 3.22 -26.25
CA VAL A 126 5.18 3.59 -24.83
C VAL A 126 3.75 4.04 -24.54
N HIS A 127 3.16 4.90 -25.38
CA HIS A 127 1.79 5.37 -25.19
C HIS A 127 0.79 4.21 -25.26
N GLN A 128 0.90 3.32 -26.25
CA GLN A 128 0.05 2.14 -26.37
C GLN A 128 0.14 1.23 -25.13
N LEU A 129 1.37 0.84 -24.74
CA LEU A 129 1.58 -0.06 -23.60
C LEU A 129 1.11 0.57 -22.28
N ASN A 130 1.21 1.89 -22.12
CA ASN A 130 0.72 2.60 -20.95
C ASN A 130 -0.82 2.62 -20.87
N GLN A 131 -1.52 2.57 -22.00
CA GLN A 131 -2.98 2.43 -22.03
C GLN A 131 -3.44 1.03 -21.64
N GLU A 132 -2.67 -0.01 -22.00
CA GLU A 132 -2.98 -1.40 -21.65
C GLU A 132 -2.78 -1.69 -20.14
N CYS A 133 -2.02 -0.85 -19.44
CA CYS A 133 -1.72 -0.98 -18.01
C CYS A 133 -2.73 -0.29 -17.07
N ASN A 134 -3.62 0.57 -17.60
CA ASN A 134 -4.61 1.34 -16.82
C ASN A 134 -6.03 0.78 -16.99
#